data_AF-A0A923QJ29-F1
#
_entry.id   AF-A0A923QJ29-F1
#
_cell.length_a   1.000
_cell.length_b   1.000
_cell.length_c   1.000
_cell.angle_alpha   90.00
_cell.angle_beta   90.00
_cell.angle_gamma   90.00
#
_symmetry.space_group_name_H-M   'P 1'
#
loop_
_entity.id
_entity.type
_entity.pdbx_description
1 polymer ?
#
loop_
_entity_poly.entity_id
_entity_poly.type
_entity_poly.pdbx_seq_one_letter_code
_entity_poly.pdbx_strand_id
1 'polypeptide(L)'
;MLHEFLTIHRSDLIQRCRVKVAQRGPPAAGSEKLQFGIPVFLDQLTTALRRLGDQPGSGFNPGTAVALPSKSEIACAAARHGQELMLLGYTVDQVVHDYGDLCQAITELAFESGQAIQIQEFRTLNACLDDAIADAVTEYAGKRELQIRDDSDRQLNERLGTLAHELRNHLGTAILALAAMRSGSVGLSGATGAVLDRSLAGLRSLIDRSLEDARLAAGLNPRHQLFSLNDFISELLLTSSLAARARGCSLSSYAIDRRLAILGDRELLLSAVHNLLQNAFKFTAAGTEVSLNA
;
A
#
# COMPACT_ATOMS: atom_id res chain seq x y z
N MET A 1 -45.07 -17.86 1.53
CA MET A 1 -44.48 -16.50 1.41
C MET A 1 -42.95 -16.60 1.40
N LEU A 2 -42.21 -15.64 0.82
CA LEU A 2 -40.74 -15.72 0.71
C LEU A 2 -40.05 -15.86 2.07
N HIS A 3 -40.55 -15.23 3.12
CA HIS A 3 -39.96 -15.35 4.46
C HIS A 3 -40.07 -16.77 5.06
N GLU A 4 -41.14 -17.50 4.77
CA GLU A 4 -41.30 -18.90 5.20
C GLU A 4 -40.33 -19.79 4.43
N PHE A 5 -40.22 -19.56 3.11
CA PHE A 5 -39.28 -20.25 2.25
C PHE A 5 -37.83 -20.08 2.73
N LEU A 6 -37.40 -18.85 3.03
CA LEU A 6 -36.05 -18.59 3.56
C LEU A 6 -35.83 -19.25 4.93
N THR A 7 -36.86 -19.30 5.78
CA THR A 7 -36.78 -19.95 7.10
C THR A 7 -36.58 -21.46 6.95
N ILE A 8 -37.33 -22.11 6.05
CA ILE A 8 -37.29 -23.55 5.81
C ILE A 8 -35.96 -23.96 5.15
N HIS A 9 -35.51 -23.20 4.15
CA HIS A 9 -34.35 -23.56 3.32
C HIS A 9 -33.03 -22.92 3.77
N ARG A 10 -32.98 -22.34 4.98
CA ARG A 10 -31.82 -21.59 5.49
C ARG A 10 -30.50 -22.35 5.38
N SER A 11 -30.46 -23.60 5.82
CA SER A 11 -29.24 -24.43 5.81
C SER A 11 -28.77 -24.77 4.40
N ASP A 12 -29.71 -25.07 3.49
CA ASP A 12 -29.42 -25.35 2.08
C ASP A 12 -28.86 -24.10 1.39
N LEU A 13 -29.48 -22.93 1.60
CA LEU A 13 -29.00 -21.66 1.04
C LEU A 13 -27.57 -21.33 1.49
N ILE A 14 -27.26 -21.48 2.78
CA ILE A 14 -25.90 -21.27 3.31
C ILE A 14 -24.91 -22.23 2.65
N GLN A 15 -25.29 -23.50 2.49
CA GLN A 15 -24.42 -24.50 1.87
C GLN A 15 -24.19 -24.22 0.38
N ARG A 16 -25.23 -23.83 -0.36
CA ARG A 16 -25.11 -23.44 -1.77
C ARG A 16 -24.18 -22.24 -1.95
N CYS A 17 -24.28 -21.23 -1.09
CA CYS A 17 -23.38 -20.08 -1.15
C CYS A 17 -21.92 -20.50 -0.90
N ARG A 18 -21.67 -21.35 0.11
CA ARG A 18 -20.31 -21.88 0.36
C ARG A 18 -19.73 -22.62 -0.85
N VAL A 19 -20.56 -23.41 -1.54
CA VAL A 19 -20.14 -24.13 -2.75
C VAL A 19 -19.80 -23.15 -3.88
N LYS A 20 -20.62 -22.10 -4.10
CA LYS A 20 -20.36 -21.07 -5.12
C LYS A 20 -19.07 -20.30 -4.84
N VAL A 21 -18.83 -19.91 -3.58
CA VAL A 21 -17.57 -19.25 -3.16
C VAL A 21 -16.36 -20.16 -3.44
N ALA A 22 -16.45 -21.44 -3.09
CA ALA A 22 -15.37 -22.41 -3.31
C ALA A 22 -15.05 -22.64 -4.80
N GLN A 23 -16.01 -22.43 -5.71
CA GLN A 23 -15.80 -22.58 -7.15
C GLN A 23 -15.03 -21.40 -7.78
N ARG A 24 -15.09 -20.21 -7.18
CA ARG A 24 -14.43 -18.99 -7.72
C ARG A 24 -12.95 -18.89 -7.38
N GLY A 25 -12.53 -19.63 -6.37
CA GLY A 25 -11.14 -19.68 -5.95
C GLY A 25 -11.02 -20.34 -4.59
N PRO A 26 -9.79 -20.65 -4.17
CA PRO A 26 -9.57 -21.15 -2.83
C PRO A 26 -10.08 -20.11 -1.81
N PRO A 27 -10.90 -20.52 -0.83
CA PRO A 27 -11.29 -19.61 0.25
C PRO A 27 -10.03 -19.09 0.95
N ALA A 28 -10.04 -17.82 1.35
CA ALA A 28 -8.93 -17.28 2.12
C ALA A 28 -8.80 -18.08 3.44
N ALA A 29 -7.57 -18.21 3.93
CA ALA A 29 -7.30 -19.00 5.12
C ALA A 29 -8.14 -18.51 6.31
N GLY A 30 -8.98 -19.40 6.87
CA GLY A 30 -9.83 -19.07 8.02
C GLY A 30 -11.27 -18.69 7.68
N SER A 31 -11.78 -19.02 6.48
CA SER A 31 -13.19 -18.90 6.11
C SER A 31 -14.19 -19.54 7.10
N GLU A 32 -13.76 -20.55 7.87
CA GLU A 32 -14.54 -21.16 8.96
C GLU A 32 -14.76 -20.23 10.16
N LYS A 33 -14.01 -19.14 10.27
CA LYS A 33 -14.05 -18.18 11.38
C LYS A 33 -14.99 -16.99 11.16
N LEU A 34 -15.63 -16.90 10.00
CA LEU A 34 -16.59 -15.82 9.70
C LEU A 34 -17.76 -15.88 10.68
N GLN A 35 -17.89 -14.84 11.52
CA GLN A 35 -18.96 -14.73 12.52
C GLN A 35 -20.15 -13.95 11.95
N PHE A 36 -19.88 -13.04 11.02
CA PHE A 36 -20.88 -12.25 10.30
C PHE A 36 -20.95 -12.69 8.83
N GLY A 37 -22.03 -12.33 8.12
CA GLY A 37 -22.21 -12.64 6.70
C GLY A 37 -23.57 -13.28 6.40
N ILE A 38 -23.58 -14.22 5.45
CA ILE A 38 -24.80 -14.80 4.87
C ILE A 38 -25.80 -15.35 5.92
N PRO A 39 -25.39 -16.10 6.97
CA PRO A 39 -26.35 -16.61 7.96
C PRO A 39 -27.07 -15.49 8.73
N VAL A 40 -26.35 -14.45 9.15
CA VAL A 40 -26.91 -13.31 9.88
C VAL A 40 -27.81 -12.49 8.96
N PHE A 41 -27.35 -12.25 7.73
CA PHE A 41 -28.13 -11.52 6.73
C PHE A 41 -29.44 -12.24 6.40
N LEU A 42 -29.45 -13.57 6.26
CA LEU A 42 -30.66 -14.36 6.03
C LEU A 42 -31.69 -14.19 7.16
N ASP A 43 -31.24 -14.16 8.42
CA ASP A 43 -32.11 -13.96 9.58
C ASP A 43 -32.72 -12.54 9.59
N GLN A 44 -31.92 -11.54 9.23
CA GLN A 44 -32.35 -10.14 9.11
C GLN A 44 -33.32 -9.92 7.95
N LEU A 45 -33.02 -10.50 6.78
CA LEU A 45 -33.88 -10.47 5.60
C LEU A 45 -35.22 -11.17 5.85
N THR A 46 -35.20 -12.32 6.54
CA THR A 46 -36.43 -13.03 6.93
C THR A 46 -37.30 -12.15 7.83
N THR A 47 -36.68 -11.45 8.77
CA THR A 47 -37.38 -10.50 9.65
C THR A 47 -37.95 -9.32 8.87
N ALA A 48 -37.21 -8.81 7.88
CA ALA A 48 -37.65 -7.73 6.99
C ALA A 48 -38.91 -8.13 6.18
N LEU A 49 -38.87 -9.32 5.59
CA LEU A 49 -39.96 -9.85 4.77
C LEU A 49 -41.21 -10.23 5.60
N ARG A 50 -41.04 -10.66 6.86
CA ARG A 50 -42.18 -10.88 7.79
C ARG A 50 -42.92 -9.57 8.08
N ARG A 51 -42.18 -8.50 8.41
CA ARG A 51 -42.78 -7.18 8.69
C ARG A 51 -43.55 -6.61 7.50
N LEU A 52 -43.09 -6.91 6.27
CA LEU A 52 -43.81 -6.55 5.05
C LEU A 52 -45.15 -7.30 4.93
N GLY A 53 -45.18 -8.59 5.28
CA GLY A 53 -46.40 -9.40 5.27
C GLY A 53 -47.43 -8.98 6.34
N ASP A 54 -46.95 -8.46 7.47
CA ASP A 54 -47.79 -8.02 8.60
C ASP A 54 -48.39 -6.61 8.42
N GLN A 55 -48.09 -5.88 7.34
CA GLN A 55 -48.71 -4.58 7.03
C GLN A 55 -49.82 -4.73 5.97
N PRO A 56 -51.10 -4.86 6.36
CA PRO A 56 -52.20 -4.90 5.41
C PRO A 56 -52.55 -3.46 5.02
N GLY A 57 -52.29 -3.07 3.77
CA GLY A 57 -52.91 -1.88 3.18
C GLY A 57 -52.04 -0.65 2.90
N SER A 58 -50.71 -0.73 2.92
CA SER A 58 -49.89 0.33 2.31
C SER A 58 -49.90 0.18 0.78
N GLY A 59 -50.94 0.75 0.16
CA GLY A 59 -50.99 0.95 -1.28
C GLY A 59 -49.69 1.56 -1.79
N PHE A 60 -49.21 1.04 -2.91
CA PHE A 60 -48.04 1.52 -3.62
C PHE A 60 -48.09 3.04 -3.79
N ASN A 61 -47.19 3.75 -3.12
CA ASN A 61 -46.92 5.17 -3.39
C ASN A 61 -45.57 5.27 -4.12
N PRO A 62 -45.55 5.59 -5.42
CA PRO A 62 -44.32 5.80 -6.17
C PRO A 62 -43.68 7.12 -5.69
N GLY A 63 -42.88 7.05 -4.63
CA GLY A 63 -42.20 8.21 -4.05
C GLY A 63 -41.88 8.06 -2.57
N THR A 64 -42.56 7.18 -1.83
CA THR A 64 -42.16 6.82 -0.47
C THR A 64 -41.15 5.70 -0.53
N ALA A 65 -39.90 5.99 -0.16
CA ALA A 65 -38.92 4.96 0.18
C ALA A 65 -39.64 3.95 1.08
N VAL A 66 -39.70 2.70 0.64
CA VAL A 66 -40.21 1.59 1.44
C VAL A 66 -39.54 1.74 2.81
N ALA A 67 -40.34 1.83 3.88
CA ALA A 67 -39.81 1.82 5.24
C ALA A 67 -39.25 0.41 5.46
N LEU A 68 -38.02 0.20 4.99
CA LEU A 68 -37.20 -0.97 5.21
C LEU A 68 -37.03 -1.17 6.74
N PRO A 69 -36.52 -2.33 7.19
CA PRO A 69 -36.20 -2.55 8.61
C PRO A 69 -35.33 -1.41 9.15
N SER A 70 -35.08 -1.36 10.47
CA SER A 70 -34.01 -0.54 11.03
C SER A 70 -32.74 -0.71 10.20
N LYS A 71 -32.49 0.16 9.21
CA LYS A 71 -31.40 0.05 8.21
C LYS A 71 -30.08 -0.26 8.91
N SER A 72 -29.95 0.28 10.12
CA SER A 72 -28.88 0.07 11.09
C SER A 72 -28.49 -1.40 11.37
N GLU A 73 -29.41 -2.37 11.45
CA GLU A 73 -29.04 -3.74 11.84
C GLU A 73 -28.38 -4.52 10.70
N ILE A 74 -28.96 -4.46 9.49
CA ILE A 74 -28.37 -5.05 8.28
C ILE A 74 -27.04 -4.34 7.99
N ALA A 75 -27.03 -3.01 8.05
CA ALA A 75 -25.85 -2.20 7.84
C ALA A 75 -24.70 -2.58 8.80
N CYS A 76 -24.99 -2.66 10.10
CA CYS A 76 -23.97 -2.98 11.11
C CYS A 76 -23.40 -4.40 10.94
N ALA A 77 -24.25 -5.39 10.66
CA ALA A 77 -23.78 -6.76 10.41
C ALA A 77 -22.97 -6.87 9.11
N ALA A 78 -23.40 -6.18 8.05
CA ALA A 78 -22.70 -6.15 6.77
C ALA A 78 -21.35 -5.43 6.87
N ALA A 79 -21.28 -4.29 7.55
CA ALA A 79 -20.02 -3.59 7.83
C ALA A 79 -19.03 -4.50 8.58
N ARG A 80 -19.49 -5.18 9.65
CA ARG A 80 -18.64 -6.14 10.39
C ARG A 80 -18.18 -7.30 9.52
N HIS A 81 -19.03 -7.80 8.62
CA HIS A 81 -18.65 -8.83 7.67
C HIS A 81 -17.57 -8.34 6.69
N GLY A 82 -17.73 -7.14 6.13
CA GLY A 82 -16.71 -6.49 5.29
C GLY A 82 -15.37 -6.33 6.01
N GLN A 83 -15.39 -5.95 7.29
CA GLN A 83 -14.19 -5.88 8.12
C GLN A 83 -13.52 -7.26 8.31
N GLU A 84 -14.29 -8.32 8.59
CA GLU A 84 -13.74 -9.68 8.74
C GLU A 84 -13.11 -10.19 7.44
N LEU A 85 -13.79 -9.98 6.31
CA LEU A 85 -13.29 -10.34 4.99
C LEU A 85 -11.97 -9.61 4.67
N MET A 86 -11.87 -8.32 5.00
CA MET A 86 -10.62 -7.55 4.87
C MET A 86 -9.49 -8.19 5.68
N LEU A 87 -9.73 -8.48 6.96
CA LEU A 87 -8.73 -9.06 7.86
C LEU A 87 -8.27 -10.47 7.44
N LEU A 88 -9.15 -11.25 6.81
CA LEU A 88 -8.84 -12.57 6.29
C LEU A 88 -8.19 -12.53 4.89
N GLY A 89 -8.00 -11.35 4.32
CA GLY A 89 -7.30 -11.16 3.04
C GLY A 89 -8.17 -11.42 1.80
N TYR A 90 -9.50 -11.36 1.94
CA TYR A 90 -10.39 -11.41 0.79
C TYR A 90 -10.23 -10.15 -0.07
N THR A 91 -10.59 -10.27 -1.34
CA THR A 91 -10.63 -9.15 -2.28
C THR A 91 -11.98 -8.44 -2.23
N VAL A 92 -12.03 -7.16 -2.65
CA VAL A 92 -13.30 -6.42 -2.82
C VAL A 92 -14.27 -7.17 -3.72
N ASP A 93 -13.74 -7.80 -4.79
CA ASP A 93 -14.54 -8.58 -5.73
C ASP A 93 -15.29 -9.71 -5.01
N GLN A 94 -14.60 -10.45 -4.14
CA GLN A 94 -15.22 -11.52 -3.34
C GLN A 94 -16.30 -10.98 -2.39
N VAL A 95 -16.07 -9.82 -1.75
CA VAL A 95 -17.07 -9.20 -0.86
C VAL A 95 -18.39 -8.91 -1.58
N VAL A 96 -18.32 -8.35 -2.80
CA VAL A 96 -19.51 -8.07 -3.62
C VAL A 96 -20.21 -9.37 -4.03
N HIS A 97 -19.40 -10.32 -4.46
CA HIS A 97 -19.87 -11.61 -4.97
C HIS A 97 -20.50 -12.53 -3.91
N ASP A 98 -20.10 -12.40 -2.64
CA ASP A 98 -20.69 -13.17 -1.53
C ASP A 98 -22.20 -12.89 -1.37
N TYR A 99 -22.62 -11.63 -1.52
CA TYR A 99 -24.05 -11.26 -1.50
C TYR A 99 -24.75 -11.58 -2.83
N GLY A 100 -24.04 -11.46 -3.95
CA GLY A 100 -24.55 -11.90 -5.26
C GLY A 100 -24.90 -13.39 -5.29
N ASP A 101 -24.07 -14.22 -4.66
CA ASP A 101 -24.29 -15.67 -4.55
C ASP A 101 -25.52 -16.02 -3.77
N LEU A 102 -25.83 -15.24 -2.75
CA LEU A 102 -27.05 -15.43 -1.99
C LEU A 102 -28.29 -15.15 -2.83
N CYS A 103 -28.30 -14.07 -3.61
CA CYS A 103 -29.40 -13.77 -4.53
C CYS A 103 -29.59 -14.90 -5.55
N GLN A 104 -28.48 -15.38 -6.13
CA GLN A 104 -28.51 -16.47 -7.08
C GLN A 104 -29.00 -17.78 -6.43
N ALA A 105 -28.53 -18.11 -5.23
CA ALA A 105 -28.95 -19.31 -4.52
C ALA A 105 -30.44 -19.28 -4.14
N ILE A 106 -30.96 -18.13 -3.72
CA ILE A 106 -32.39 -17.94 -3.41
C ILE A 106 -33.25 -18.13 -4.66
N THR A 107 -32.86 -17.51 -5.77
CA THR A 107 -33.62 -17.57 -7.04
C THR A 107 -33.58 -18.95 -7.69
N GLU A 108 -32.42 -19.61 -7.69
CA GLU A 108 -32.28 -21.01 -8.15
C GLU A 108 -33.15 -21.96 -7.33
N LEU A 109 -33.08 -21.89 -6.00
CA LEU A 109 -33.84 -22.78 -5.13
C LEU A 109 -35.36 -22.52 -5.20
N ALA A 110 -35.77 -21.27 -5.34
CA ALA A 110 -37.19 -20.93 -5.55
C ALA A 110 -37.71 -21.51 -6.87
N PHE A 111 -36.91 -21.45 -7.93
CA PHE A 111 -37.25 -22.07 -9.22
C PHE A 111 -37.34 -23.60 -9.11
N GLU A 112 -36.36 -24.25 -8.48
CA GLU A 112 -36.33 -25.71 -8.29
C GLU A 112 -37.50 -26.23 -7.45
N SER A 113 -37.94 -25.46 -6.45
CA SER A 113 -39.05 -25.81 -5.56
C SER A 113 -40.43 -25.41 -6.12
N GLY A 114 -40.48 -24.74 -7.28
CA GLY A 114 -41.72 -24.20 -7.85
C GLY A 114 -42.35 -23.07 -7.03
N GLN A 115 -41.58 -22.44 -6.14
CA GLN A 115 -42.05 -21.32 -5.30
C GLN A 115 -42.07 -20.02 -6.12
N ALA A 116 -43.26 -19.44 -6.31
CA ALA A 116 -43.38 -18.11 -6.90
C ALA A 116 -42.91 -17.03 -5.90
N ILE A 117 -41.99 -16.16 -6.33
CA ILE A 117 -41.55 -14.98 -5.59
C ILE A 117 -42.36 -13.78 -6.09
N GLN A 118 -43.05 -13.06 -5.19
CA GLN A 118 -43.78 -11.87 -5.59
C GLN A 118 -42.83 -10.70 -5.89
N ILE A 119 -43.24 -9.80 -6.80
CA ILE A 119 -42.44 -8.62 -7.18
C ILE A 119 -42.05 -7.78 -5.96
N GLN A 120 -42.96 -7.61 -5.00
CA GLN A 120 -42.70 -6.83 -3.79
C GLN A 120 -41.66 -7.51 -2.89
N GLU A 121 -41.74 -8.83 -2.71
CA GLU A 121 -40.76 -9.61 -1.94
C GLU A 121 -39.38 -9.55 -2.58
N PHE A 122 -39.31 -9.66 -3.92
CA PHE A 122 -38.06 -9.55 -4.67
C PHE A 122 -37.45 -8.13 -4.60
N ARG A 123 -38.29 -7.08 -4.61
CA ARG A 123 -37.82 -5.69 -4.42
C ARG A 123 -37.23 -5.48 -3.03
N THR A 124 -37.85 -6.03 -1.99
CA THR A 124 -37.31 -5.98 -0.61
C THR A 124 -36.00 -6.75 -0.50
N LEU A 125 -35.91 -7.94 -1.11
CA LEU A 125 -34.66 -8.70 -1.17
C LEU A 125 -33.51 -7.89 -1.79
N ASN A 126 -33.72 -7.32 -2.98
CA ASN A 126 -32.67 -6.54 -3.65
C ASN A 126 -32.30 -5.28 -2.86
N ALA A 127 -33.27 -4.56 -2.31
CA ALA A 127 -32.97 -3.38 -1.49
C ALA A 127 -32.13 -3.73 -0.24
N CYS A 128 -32.40 -4.87 0.42
CA CYS A 128 -31.58 -5.34 1.53
C CYS A 128 -30.17 -5.78 1.08
N LEU A 129 -30.05 -6.44 -0.07
CA LEU A 129 -28.76 -6.84 -0.64
C LEU A 129 -27.92 -5.62 -1.03
N ASP A 130 -28.52 -4.62 -1.69
CA ASP A 130 -27.84 -3.40 -2.11
C ASP A 130 -27.31 -2.62 -0.90
N ASP A 131 -28.13 -2.44 0.15
CA ASP A 131 -27.70 -1.82 1.41
C ASP A 131 -26.54 -2.62 2.04
N ALA A 132 -26.66 -3.95 2.13
CA ALA A 132 -25.62 -4.79 2.72
C ALA A 132 -24.30 -4.77 1.91
N ILE A 133 -24.36 -4.82 0.58
CA ILE A 133 -23.17 -4.73 -0.27
C ILE A 133 -22.50 -3.37 -0.08
N ALA A 134 -23.28 -2.28 -0.09
CA ALA A 134 -22.75 -0.93 0.09
C ALA A 134 -22.03 -0.79 1.44
N ASP A 135 -22.64 -1.25 2.54
CA ASP A 135 -22.07 -1.14 3.87
C ASP A 135 -20.84 -2.05 4.07
N ALA A 136 -20.88 -3.29 3.55
CA ALA A 136 -19.75 -4.21 3.60
C ALA A 136 -18.55 -3.69 2.81
N VAL A 137 -18.77 -3.20 1.58
CA VAL A 137 -17.70 -2.64 0.74
C VAL A 137 -17.14 -1.35 1.32
N THR A 138 -17.99 -0.49 1.87
CA THR A 138 -17.57 0.78 2.51
C THR A 138 -16.66 0.50 3.70
N GLU A 139 -17.06 -0.41 4.60
CA GLU A 139 -16.24 -0.75 5.77
C GLU A 139 -14.96 -1.49 5.36
N TYR A 140 -15.04 -2.42 4.40
CA TYR A 140 -13.86 -3.10 3.84
C TYR A 140 -12.84 -2.08 3.30
N ALA A 141 -13.29 -1.14 2.47
CA ALA A 141 -12.43 -0.16 1.83
C ALA A 141 -11.80 0.78 2.86
N GLY A 142 -12.60 1.28 3.82
CA GLY A 142 -12.10 2.13 4.90
C GLY A 142 -11.06 1.41 5.77
N LYS A 143 -11.31 0.15 6.12
CA LYS A 143 -10.36 -0.66 6.90
C LYS A 143 -9.07 -0.94 6.13
N ARG A 144 -9.16 -1.23 4.85
CA ARG A 144 -7.99 -1.44 3.98
C ARG A 144 -7.15 -0.16 3.84
N GLU A 145 -7.78 1.00 3.70
CA GLU A 145 -7.08 2.29 3.63
C GLU A 145 -6.36 2.62 4.94
N LEU A 146 -7.02 2.38 6.08
CA LEU A 146 -6.38 2.52 7.40
C LEU A 146 -5.17 1.60 7.56
N GLN A 147 -5.26 0.34 7.12
CA GLN A 147 -4.15 -0.60 7.18
C GLN A 147 -2.96 -0.15 6.31
N ILE A 148 -3.22 0.28 5.07
CA ILE A 148 -2.18 0.81 4.18
C ILE A 148 -1.47 2.01 4.82
N ARG A 149 -2.24 2.88 5.47
CA ARG A 149 -1.69 4.06 6.14
C ARG A 149 -0.85 3.69 7.36
N ASP A 150 -1.34 2.79 8.21
CA ASP A 150 -0.60 2.31 9.39
C ASP A 150 0.70 1.59 9.00
N ASP A 151 0.65 0.75 7.96
CA ASP A 151 1.85 0.10 7.41
C ASP A 151 2.86 1.13 6.89
N SER A 152 2.40 2.18 6.20
CA SER A 152 3.25 3.28 5.74
C SER A 152 3.86 4.05 6.91
N ASP A 153 3.07 4.41 7.92
CA ASP A 153 3.54 5.12 9.11
C ASP A 153 4.55 4.28 9.91
N ARG A 154 4.31 2.97 10.02
CA ARG A 154 5.24 2.01 10.65
C ARG A 154 6.56 1.94 9.90
N GLN A 155 6.52 1.80 8.58
CA GLN A 155 7.74 1.79 7.74
C GLN A 155 8.52 3.10 7.86
N LEU A 156 7.84 4.24 7.90
CA LEU A 156 8.47 5.54 8.09
C LEU A 156 9.16 5.62 9.46
N ASN A 157 8.47 5.19 10.53
CA ASN A 157 9.03 5.18 11.88
C ASN A 157 10.25 4.25 12.00
N GLU A 158 10.21 3.07 11.39
CA GLU A 158 11.35 2.13 11.36
C GLU A 158 12.57 2.74 10.62
N ARG A 159 12.33 3.44 9.50
CA ARG A 159 13.39 4.16 8.76
C ARG A 159 13.98 5.31 9.58
N LEU A 160 13.14 6.15 10.20
CA LEU A 160 13.58 7.25 11.04
C LEU A 160 14.36 6.76 12.26
N GLY A 161 13.94 5.65 12.87
CA GLY A 161 14.65 5.02 13.98
C GLY A 161 16.06 4.56 13.58
N THR A 162 16.18 3.92 12.41
CA THR A 162 17.46 3.48 11.85
C THR A 162 18.37 4.68 11.55
N LEU A 163 17.84 5.71 10.91
CA LEU A 163 18.57 6.94 10.61
C LEU A 163 19.09 7.61 11.89
N ALA A 164 18.24 7.78 12.90
CA ALA A 164 18.63 8.40 14.17
C ALA A 164 19.74 7.61 14.87
N HIS A 165 19.70 6.28 14.79
CA HIS A 165 20.73 5.42 15.35
C HIS A 165 22.08 5.59 14.63
N GLU A 166 22.08 5.58 13.30
CA GLU A 166 23.30 5.75 12.50
C GLU A 166 23.90 7.16 12.66
N LEU A 167 23.05 8.20 12.65
CA LEU A 167 23.48 9.57 12.94
C LEU A 167 24.14 9.68 14.32
N ARG A 168 23.52 9.10 15.37
CA ARG A 168 24.07 9.09 16.73
C ARG A 168 25.44 8.42 16.78
N ASN A 169 25.61 7.30 16.08
CA ASN A 169 26.87 6.56 16.05
C ASN A 169 28.00 7.38 15.38
N HIS A 170 27.73 7.95 14.20
CA HIS A 170 28.75 8.76 13.52
C HIS A 170 29.06 10.05 14.30
N LEU A 171 28.04 10.71 14.85
CA LEU A 171 28.23 11.91 15.66
C LEU A 171 29.02 11.61 16.94
N GLY A 172 28.69 10.54 17.65
CA GLY A 172 29.41 10.11 18.85
C GLY A 172 30.89 9.81 18.55
N THR A 173 31.16 9.12 17.44
CA THR A 173 32.53 8.85 16.98
C THR A 173 33.29 10.13 16.65
N ALA A 174 32.65 11.07 15.96
CA ALA A 174 33.24 12.36 15.63
C ALA A 174 33.56 13.20 16.88
N ILE A 175 32.65 13.24 17.85
CA ILE A 175 32.84 13.96 19.13
C ILE A 175 34.04 13.39 19.90
N LEU A 176 34.15 12.06 20.00
CA LEU A 176 35.26 11.40 20.70
C LEU A 176 36.60 11.66 20.00
N ALA A 177 36.65 11.57 18.67
CA ALA A 177 37.85 11.86 17.90
C ALA A 177 38.30 13.32 18.09
N LEU A 178 37.37 14.27 18.01
CA LEU A 178 37.65 15.69 18.24
C LEU A 178 38.12 15.96 19.67
N ALA A 179 37.52 15.32 20.67
CA ALA A 179 37.94 15.48 22.07
C ALA A 179 39.38 14.99 22.31
N ALA A 180 39.74 13.83 21.73
CA ALA A 180 41.10 13.29 21.79
C ALA A 180 42.13 14.20 21.09
N MET A 181 41.74 14.83 19.98
CA MET A 181 42.60 15.80 19.29
C MET A 181 42.78 17.09 20.12
N ARG A 182 41.70 17.57 20.76
CA ARG A 182 41.75 18.76 21.63
C ARG A 182 42.58 18.56 22.90
N SER A 183 42.72 17.33 23.39
CA SER A 183 43.58 17.04 24.55
C SER A 183 45.08 17.10 24.23
N GLY A 184 45.46 17.32 22.97
CA GLY A 184 46.86 17.40 22.52
C GLY A 184 47.57 16.05 22.44
N SER A 185 46.85 14.94 22.70
CA SER A 185 47.41 13.59 22.72
C SER A 185 47.62 12.97 21.33
N VAL A 186 46.92 13.48 20.31
CA VAL A 186 46.93 12.98 18.93
C VAL A 186 46.75 14.13 17.94
N GLY A 187 47.44 14.05 16.80
CA GLY A 187 47.42 15.10 15.76
C GLY A 187 46.32 14.94 14.70
N LEU A 188 46.04 16.03 13.98
CA LEU A 188 45.04 16.10 12.89
C LEU A 188 45.30 15.12 11.74
N SER A 189 46.57 14.86 11.43
CA SER A 189 46.96 13.96 10.32
C SER A 189 47.10 12.49 10.73
N GLY A 190 46.80 12.17 12.01
CA GLY A 190 46.92 10.81 12.55
C GLY A 190 45.66 9.96 12.39
N ALA A 191 45.70 8.75 12.95
CA ALA A 191 44.58 7.80 12.91
C ALA A 191 43.25 8.40 13.44
N THR A 192 43.33 9.24 14.48
CA THR A 192 42.16 9.93 15.07
C THR A 192 41.52 10.95 14.13
N GLY A 193 42.32 11.73 13.41
CA GLY A 193 41.81 12.63 12.37
C GLY A 193 41.13 11.86 11.24
N ALA A 194 41.70 10.73 10.81
CA ALA A 194 41.07 9.86 9.82
C ALA A 194 39.73 9.25 10.31
N VAL A 195 39.57 8.99 11.61
CA VAL A 195 38.29 8.56 12.22
C VAL A 195 37.26 9.68 12.17
N LEU A 196 37.66 10.92 12.47
CA LEU A 196 36.81 12.09 12.37
C LEU A 196 36.34 12.30 10.93
N ASP A 197 37.25 12.28 9.96
CA ASP A 197 36.93 12.43 8.54
C ASP A 197 35.94 11.38 8.04
N ARG A 198 36.15 10.11 8.40
CA ARG A 198 35.21 9.02 8.05
C ARG A 198 33.84 9.23 8.68
N SER A 199 33.79 9.73 9.91
CA SER A 199 32.53 9.97 10.61
C SER A 199 31.74 11.11 10.00
N LEU A 200 32.41 12.21 9.63
CA LEU A 200 31.80 13.36 8.95
C LEU A 200 31.34 12.99 7.53
N ALA A 201 32.15 12.23 6.79
CA ALA A 201 31.75 11.71 5.48
C ALA A 201 30.53 10.78 5.57
N GLY A 202 30.47 9.93 6.61
CA GLY A 202 29.31 9.09 6.91
C GLY A 202 28.04 9.90 7.19
N LEU A 203 28.14 10.93 8.05
CA LEU A 203 27.03 11.85 8.34
C LEU A 203 26.50 12.53 7.09
N ARG A 204 27.39 13.07 6.25
CA ARG A 204 27.00 13.70 4.98
C ARG A 204 26.26 12.71 4.09
N SER A 205 26.80 11.51 3.91
CA SER A 205 26.18 10.47 3.10
C SER A 205 24.80 10.05 3.62
N LEU A 206 24.60 10.01 4.94
CA LEU A 206 23.29 9.73 5.55
C LEU A 206 22.26 10.83 5.33
N ILE A 207 22.68 12.09 5.46
CA ILE A 207 21.83 13.25 5.21
C ILE A 207 21.42 13.27 3.73
N ASP A 208 22.36 13.10 2.81
CA ASP A 208 22.11 13.09 1.37
C ASP A 208 21.08 11.99 1.01
N ARG A 209 21.27 10.76 1.50
CA ARG A 209 20.31 9.65 1.31
C ARG A 209 18.92 9.96 1.89
N SER A 210 18.85 10.53 3.09
CA SER A 210 17.57 10.84 3.74
C SER A 210 16.78 11.92 2.99
N LEU A 211 17.48 12.90 2.42
CA LEU A 211 16.87 13.94 1.59
C LEU A 211 16.37 13.38 0.26
N GLU A 212 17.09 12.44 -0.35
CA GLU A 212 16.64 11.72 -1.55
C GLU A 212 15.39 10.89 -1.25
N ASP A 213 15.39 10.12 -0.16
CA ASP A 213 14.24 9.32 0.26
C ASP A 213 13.01 10.20 0.53
N ALA A 214 13.19 11.35 1.19
CA ALA A 214 12.12 12.31 1.45
C ALA A 214 11.55 12.92 0.15
N ARG A 215 12.40 13.20 -0.84
CA ARG A 215 11.96 13.70 -2.16
C ARG A 215 11.15 12.65 -2.92
N LEU A 216 11.61 11.40 -2.90
CA LEU A 216 10.89 10.28 -3.51
C LEU A 216 9.53 10.04 -2.84
N ALA A 217 9.49 10.04 -1.50
CA ALA A 217 8.26 9.84 -0.74
C ALA A 217 7.24 10.96 -0.94
N ALA A 218 7.69 12.20 -1.09
CA ALA A 218 6.82 13.35 -1.35
C ALA A 218 6.27 13.41 -2.79
N GLY A 219 6.64 12.46 -3.66
CA GLY A 219 6.22 12.46 -5.07
C GLY A 219 6.60 13.74 -5.79
N LEU A 220 7.65 14.44 -5.33
CA LEU A 220 8.10 15.66 -5.96
C LEU A 220 8.57 15.30 -7.37
N ASN A 221 7.81 15.75 -8.36
CA ASN A 221 8.12 15.48 -9.75
C ASN A 221 9.56 15.96 -10.04
N PRO A 222 10.40 15.11 -10.67
CA PRO A 222 11.72 15.53 -11.08
C PRO A 222 11.60 16.82 -11.90
N ARG A 223 12.45 17.81 -11.63
CA ARG A 223 12.47 19.04 -12.42
C ARG A 223 13.16 18.76 -13.74
N HIS A 224 12.41 18.18 -14.68
CA HIS A 224 12.92 17.88 -16.01
C HIS A 224 13.31 19.17 -16.73
N GLN A 225 14.60 19.31 -16.97
CA GLN A 225 15.17 20.38 -17.76
C GLN A 225 16.03 19.79 -18.86
N LEU A 226 16.07 20.45 -20.01
CA LEU A 226 16.97 20.08 -21.10
C LEU A 226 18.35 20.69 -20.81
N PHE A 227 19.39 19.87 -20.74
CA PHE A 227 20.75 20.33 -20.50
C PHE A 227 21.79 19.56 -21.34
N SER A 228 22.92 20.20 -21.62
CA SER A 228 24.03 19.65 -22.41
C SER A 228 24.65 18.42 -21.72
N LEU A 229 24.69 17.29 -22.42
CA LEU A 229 25.35 16.07 -21.93
C LEU A 229 26.86 16.26 -21.77
N ASN A 230 27.48 17.00 -22.70
CA ASN A 230 28.90 17.32 -22.64
C ASN A 230 29.25 18.10 -21.37
N ASP A 231 28.46 19.11 -21.02
CA ASP A 231 28.75 19.96 -19.86
C ASP A 231 28.50 19.20 -18.55
N PHE A 232 27.46 18.36 -18.53
CA PHE A 232 27.15 17.47 -17.41
C PHE A 232 28.30 16.49 -17.11
N ILE A 233 28.80 15.78 -18.13
CA ILE A 233 29.94 14.85 -17.93
C ILE A 233 31.22 15.61 -17.59
N SER A 234 31.47 16.77 -18.20
CA SER A 234 32.64 17.61 -17.90
C SER A 234 32.67 18.03 -16.43
N GLU A 235 31.53 18.40 -15.85
CA GLU A 235 31.40 18.71 -14.43
C GLU A 235 31.66 17.49 -13.54
N LEU A 236 31.12 16.32 -13.89
CA LEU A 236 31.36 15.08 -13.14
C LEU A 236 32.84 14.70 -13.12
N LEU A 237 33.54 14.85 -14.23
CA LEU A 237 34.99 14.62 -14.31
C LEU A 237 35.75 15.58 -13.39
N LEU A 238 35.43 16.87 -13.45
CA LEU A 238 36.09 17.89 -12.62
C LEU A 238 35.90 17.61 -11.13
N THR A 239 34.64 17.42 -10.71
CA THR A 239 34.27 17.21 -9.31
C THR A 239 34.75 15.87 -8.74
N SER A 240 34.86 14.84 -9.56
CA SER A 240 35.22 13.48 -9.12
C SER A 240 36.70 13.13 -9.32
N SER A 241 37.45 13.93 -10.09
CA SER A 241 38.88 13.69 -10.35
C SER A 241 39.74 13.61 -9.10
N LEU A 242 39.47 14.47 -8.11
CA LEU A 242 40.20 14.47 -6.84
C LEU A 242 39.94 13.19 -6.03
N ALA A 243 38.69 12.74 -5.99
CA ALA A 243 38.30 11.50 -5.31
C ALA A 243 38.92 10.26 -5.99
N ALA A 244 38.96 10.24 -7.33
CA ALA A 244 39.63 9.18 -8.08
C ALA A 244 41.13 9.13 -7.75
N ARG A 245 41.84 10.27 -7.81
CA ARG A 245 43.27 10.36 -7.46
C ARG A 245 43.56 9.95 -6.03
N ALA A 246 42.71 10.35 -5.07
CA ALA A 246 42.84 9.97 -3.67
C ALA A 246 42.73 8.45 -3.44
N ARG A 247 42.08 7.72 -4.37
CA ARG A 247 41.97 6.26 -4.37
C ARG A 247 42.96 5.58 -5.34
N GLY A 248 43.88 6.34 -5.93
CA GLY A 248 44.86 5.83 -6.89
C GLY A 248 44.25 5.39 -8.22
N CYS A 249 43.04 5.83 -8.56
CA CYS A 249 42.38 5.54 -9.83
C CYS A 249 42.53 6.72 -10.82
N SER A 250 42.47 6.45 -12.12
CA SER A 250 42.24 7.47 -13.14
C SER A 250 40.76 7.53 -13.53
N LEU A 251 40.28 8.72 -13.86
CA LEU A 251 38.92 8.94 -14.35
C LEU A 251 39.00 9.61 -15.72
N SER A 252 38.36 9.02 -16.73
CA SER A 252 38.33 9.52 -18.11
C SER A 252 36.93 9.50 -18.71
N SER A 253 36.74 10.24 -19.80
CA SER A 253 35.56 10.10 -20.66
C SER A 253 36.01 10.09 -22.12
N TYR A 254 35.19 9.49 -22.98
CA TYR A 254 35.35 9.59 -24.43
C TYR A 254 34.81 10.93 -24.94
N ALA A 255 35.08 11.23 -26.21
CA ALA A 255 34.56 12.43 -26.86
C ALA A 255 33.02 12.35 -26.96
N ILE A 256 32.34 13.36 -26.42
CA ILE A 256 30.87 13.46 -26.41
C ILE A 256 30.45 14.49 -27.48
N ASP A 257 29.47 14.13 -28.31
CA ASP A 257 28.89 15.08 -29.26
C ASP A 257 28.16 16.21 -28.49
N ARG A 258 28.61 17.46 -28.71
CA ARG A 258 28.06 18.66 -28.05
C ARG A 258 26.61 18.95 -28.41
N ARG A 259 26.04 18.27 -29.41
CA ARG A 259 24.63 18.36 -29.79
C ARG A 259 23.72 17.49 -28.94
N LEU A 260 24.27 16.58 -28.14
CA LEU A 260 23.49 15.72 -27.26
C LEU A 260 23.04 16.48 -26.01
N ALA A 261 21.76 16.33 -25.69
CA ALA A 261 21.15 16.89 -24.51
C ALA A 261 20.34 15.83 -23.77
N ILE A 262 20.30 15.94 -22.44
CA ILE A 262 19.48 15.10 -21.57
C ILE A 262 18.25 15.90 -21.16
N LEU A 263 17.07 15.28 -21.22
CA LEU A 263 15.85 15.78 -20.58
C LEU A 263 15.66 15.06 -19.24
N GLY A 264 16.00 15.73 -18.14
CA GLY A 264 15.97 15.09 -16.82
C GLY A 264 16.14 16.08 -15.67
N ASP A 265 15.96 15.59 -14.45
CA ASP A 265 16.35 16.35 -13.27
C ASP A 265 17.87 16.24 -13.11
N ARG A 266 18.53 17.36 -13.39
CA ARG A 266 19.99 17.44 -13.40
C ARG A 266 20.61 17.10 -12.05
N GLU A 267 19.98 17.52 -10.95
CA GLU A 267 20.52 17.31 -9.60
C GLU A 267 20.41 15.84 -9.20
N LEU A 268 19.28 15.19 -9.52
CA LEU A 268 19.11 13.76 -9.30
C LEU A 268 20.08 12.93 -10.14
N LEU A 269 20.28 13.29 -11.40
CA LEU A 269 21.24 12.61 -12.28
C LEU A 269 22.68 12.81 -11.81
N LEU A 270 23.05 14.02 -11.36
CA LEU A 270 24.37 14.26 -10.75
C LEU A 270 24.57 13.38 -9.52
N SER A 271 23.61 13.34 -8.60
CA SER A 271 23.72 12.54 -7.38
C SER A 271 23.84 11.04 -7.68
N ALA A 272 22.99 10.52 -8.57
CA ALA A 272 23.02 9.13 -8.98
C ALA A 272 24.38 8.74 -9.58
N VAL A 273 24.91 9.53 -10.52
CA VAL A 273 26.22 9.25 -11.13
C VAL A 273 27.35 9.41 -10.13
N HIS A 274 27.29 10.38 -9.22
CA HIS A 274 28.29 10.55 -8.17
C HIS A 274 28.34 9.35 -7.22
N ASN A 275 27.18 8.78 -6.87
CA ASN A 275 27.09 7.56 -6.07
C ASN A 275 27.71 6.35 -6.80
N LEU A 276 27.41 6.19 -8.09
CA LEU A 276 28.03 5.15 -8.91
C LEU A 276 29.55 5.31 -9.01
N LEU A 277 30.05 6.53 -9.23
CA LEU A 277 31.48 6.82 -9.28
C LEU A 277 32.17 6.57 -7.93
N GLN A 278 31.56 6.97 -6.82
CA GLN A 278 32.10 6.67 -5.49
C GLN A 278 32.20 5.16 -5.24
N ASN A 279 31.21 4.38 -5.67
CA ASN A 279 31.26 2.92 -5.61
C ASN A 279 32.38 2.38 -6.52
N ALA A 280 32.50 2.88 -7.74
CA ALA A 280 33.58 2.50 -8.65
C ALA A 280 34.95 2.73 -7.99
N PHE A 281 35.23 3.91 -7.44
CA PHE A 281 36.50 4.21 -6.76
C PHE A 281 36.70 3.44 -5.46
N LYS A 282 35.64 2.92 -4.85
CA LYS A 282 35.71 2.09 -3.63
C LYS A 282 36.06 0.64 -3.93
N PHE A 283 35.54 0.09 -5.03
CA PHE A 283 35.66 -1.33 -5.34
C PHE A 283 36.66 -1.63 -6.47
N THR A 284 37.24 -0.62 -7.10
CA THR A 284 38.27 -0.76 -8.14
C THR A 284 39.67 -0.74 -7.53
N ALA A 285 40.58 -1.57 -8.06
CA ALA A 285 41.98 -1.62 -7.63
C ALA A 285 42.75 -0.34 -8.05
N ALA A 286 43.73 0.05 -7.23
CA ALA A 286 44.61 1.19 -7.55
C ALA A 286 45.36 0.96 -8.87
N GLY A 287 45.56 2.05 -9.64
CA GLY A 287 46.16 2.04 -10.96
C GLY A 287 45.19 1.73 -12.10
N THR A 288 43.92 1.46 -11.81
CA THR A 288 42.91 1.13 -12.82
C THR A 288 42.16 2.39 -13.28
N GLU A 289 41.76 2.38 -14.55
CA GLU A 289 40.95 3.44 -15.15
C GLU A 289 39.45 3.18 -14.96
N VAL A 290 38.73 4.22 -14.55
CA VAL A 290 37.27 4.29 -14.56
C VAL A 290 36.86 5.22 -15.71
N SER A 291 35.97 4.78 -16.58
CA SER A 291 35.51 5.55 -17.75
C SER A 291 34.02 5.86 -17.70
N LEU A 292 33.64 7.05 -18.17
CA LEU A 292 32.26 7.47 -18.43
C LEU A 292 32.00 7.54 -19.93
N ASN A 293 30.97 6.81 -20.39
CA ASN A 293 30.60 6.70 -21.80
C ASN A 293 29.15 7.17 -22.00
N ALA A 294 28.89 7.80 -23.15
CA ALA A 294 27.61 8.38 -23.55
C ALA A 294 27.07 7.70 -24.82
#